data_AF-A0A9E6BPY3-F1
#
_entry.id   AF-A0A9E6BPY3-F1
#
_cell.length_a   1.000
_cell.length_b   1.000
_cell.length_c   1.000
_cell.angle_alpha   90.00
_cell.angle_beta   90.00
_cell.angle_gamma   90.00
#
_symmetry.space_group_name_H-M   'P 1'
#
loop_
_entity.id
_entity.type
_entity.pdbx_description
1 polymer ?
#
loop_
_entity_poly.entity_id
_entity_poly.type
_entity_poly.pdbx_seq_one_letter_code
_entity_poly.pdbx_strand_id
1 'polypeptide(L)'
;MNTIRAVWGLIAIVSVLATARPTVGATIYVDNRMGSDSFDGSSSTVAPGQMGPVRTIRQALKLARPGDTVVLANHGVPYYESVQLVGSRHSGMGLATGRQPDRDCPPDVIPFRLEGNGAIISGARPVPPGAWQRVGEDLWRFIPWRKGHYLLLKEGKPVPEETRLREPATLSALPAGRWCVWKGAIYYRAQPLELPSERRFEYAADGVGLTLYNVRFVHISNVTFRHFRLDGINAHDLCRCVVLENVTCEENGRAGLCVAGSSRVQVRNSRLVNNRKHSLLVTERAEAALEQVQLSQPPTLRE
;
A
#
# COMPACT_ATOMS: atom_id res chain seq x y z
N MET A 1 -59.02 -23.28 57.09
CA MET A 1 -59.27 -22.05 56.30
C MET A 1 -57.98 -21.28 56.16
N ASN A 2 -57.67 -20.90 54.93
CA ASN A 2 -56.42 -20.34 54.42
C ASN A 2 -55.90 -19.11 55.18
N THR A 3 -54.58 -18.97 55.28
CA THR A 3 -53.85 -17.83 54.67
C THR A 3 -52.32 -18.01 54.80
N ILE A 4 -51.69 -18.16 53.63
CA ILE A 4 -50.24 -18.09 53.37
C ILE A 4 -49.89 -16.62 53.11
N ARG A 5 -48.92 -16.03 53.83
CA ARG A 5 -48.14 -14.83 53.45
C ARG A 5 -46.88 -14.76 54.32
N ALA A 6 -45.69 -14.38 53.87
CA ALA A 6 -45.06 -14.30 52.56
C ALA A 6 -43.55 -14.23 52.88
N VAL A 7 -42.75 -14.83 52.01
CA VAL A 7 -41.32 -15.08 52.18
C VAL A 7 -40.50 -13.79 52.03
N TRP A 8 -39.52 -13.65 52.92
CA TRP A 8 -38.25 -12.91 52.81
C TRP A 8 -37.99 -12.13 51.52
N GLY A 9 -38.00 -10.80 51.61
CA GLY A 9 -37.49 -9.89 50.59
C GLY A 9 -36.09 -9.40 50.95
N LEU A 10 -35.05 -10.02 50.39
CA LEU A 10 -33.73 -9.41 50.29
C LEU A 10 -33.04 -9.92 49.01
N ILE A 11 -33.38 -9.33 47.86
CA ILE A 11 -32.63 -9.51 46.63
C ILE A 11 -31.59 -8.39 46.58
N ALA A 12 -30.37 -8.72 46.98
CA ALA A 12 -29.19 -7.90 46.73
C ALA A 12 -28.91 -7.93 45.23
N ILE A 13 -29.24 -6.84 44.52
CA ILE A 13 -28.77 -6.60 43.17
C ILE A 13 -27.29 -6.21 43.28
N VAL A 14 -26.41 -7.22 43.19
CA VAL A 14 -24.98 -7.00 42.99
C VAL A 14 -24.82 -6.61 41.53
N SER A 15 -24.77 -5.30 41.29
CA SER A 15 -24.38 -4.71 40.01
C SER A 15 -22.95 -5.13 39.68
N VAL A 16 -22.80 -6.16 38.83
CA VAL A 16 -21.53 -6.45 38.17
C VAL A 16 -21.31 -5.32 37.15
N LEU A 17 -20.66 -4.23 37.60
CA LEU A 17 -19.96 -3.32 36.72
C LEU A 17 -18.83 -4.10 36.07
N ALA A 18 -19.13 -4.76 34.95
CA ALA A 18 -18.13 -5.17 34.00
C ALA A 18 -17.45 -3.89 33.52
N THR A 19 -16.27 -3.60 34.06
CA THR A 19 -15.38 -2.57 33.52
C THR A 19 -15.03 -3.01 32.10
N ALA A 20 -15.82 -2.56 31.12
CA ALA A 20 -15.48 -2.67 29.72
C ALA A 20 -14.18 -1.90 29.53
N ARG A 21 -13.05 -2.60 29.60
CA ARG A 21 -11.79 -2.05 29.11
C ARG A 21 -12.07 -1.65 27.66
N PRO A 22 -11.70 -0.43 27.22
CA PRO A 22 -11.71 -0.16 25.80
C PRO A 22 -10.85 -1.24 25.17
N THR A 23 -11.48 -2.11 24.36
CA THR A 23 -10.77 -3.13 23.61
C THR A 23 -9.93 -2.40 22.59
N VAL A 24 -8.71 -2.05 23.00
CA VAL A 24 -7.64 -1.66 22.10
C VAL A 24 -7.48 -2.82 21.13
N GLY A 25 -7.53 -2.53 19.82
CA GLY A 25 -7.32 -3.55 18.80
C GLY A 25 -6.00 -4.28 19.03
N ALA A 26 -5.96 -5.55 18.64
CA ALA A 26 -4.76 -6.35 18.76
C ALA A 26 -3.63 -5.77 17.90
N THR A 27 -2.38 -5.99 18.32
CA THR A 27 -1.20 -5.67 17.52
C THR A 27 -0.71 -6.93 16.82
N ILE A 28 -0.51 -6.84 15.51
CA ILE A 28 -0.03 -7.92 14.66
C ILE A 28 1.32 -7.51 14.07
N TYR A 29 2.36 -8.26 14.40
CA TYR A 29 3.73 -7.97 13.94
C TYR A 29 4.06 -8.71 12.65
N VAL A 30 4.73 -8.01 11.74
CA VAL A 30 5.18 -8.54 10.44
C VAL A 30 6.68 -8.37 10.31
N ASP A 31 7.38 -9.43 9.93
CA ASP A 31 8.82 -9.41 9.67
C ASP A 31 9.15 -10.25 8.44
N ASN A 32 9.54 -9.60 7.34
CA ASN A 32 9.87 -10.26 6.07
C ASN A 32 11.15 -11.11 6.10
N ARG A 33 11.96 -11.04 7.16
CA ARG A 33 13.21 -11.79 7.30
C ARG A 33 13.11 -12.91 8.33
N MET A 34 12.59 -12.59 9.51
CA MET A 34 12.56 -13.49 10.67
C MET A 34 11.19 -14.13 10.90
N GLY A 35 10.14 -13.61 10.27
CA GLY A 35 8.78 -14.08 10.46
C GLY A 35 8.46 -15.37 9.70
N SER A 36 7.36 -16.01 10.12
CA SER A 36 6.76 -17.15 9.43
C SER A 36 5.25 -16.96 9.33
N ASP A 37 4.65 -17.23 8.17
CA ASP A 37 3.19 -17.15 8.02
C ASP A 37 2.44 -18.26 8.80
N SER A 38 3.18 -19.20 9.40
CA SER A 38 2.65 -20.16 10.38
C SER A 38 2.53 -19.59 11.79
N PHE A 39 3.08 -18.40 12.06
CA PHE A 39 2.98 -17.75 13.36
C PHE A 39 1.66 -16.98 13.51
N ASP A 40 1.32 -16.66 14.76
CA ASP A 40 0.10 -15.98 15.14
C ASP A 40 0.16 -14.44 15.02
N GLY A 41 1.36 -13.87 14.81
CA GLY A 41 1.58 -12.44 14.71
C GLY A 41 1.53 -11.70 16.06
N SER A 42 1.41 -12.41 17.19
CA SER A 42 1.17 -11.78 18.51
C SER A 42 2.40 -11.15 19.15
N SER A 43 3.60 -11.49 18.65
CA SER A 43 4.89 -11.04 19.17
C SER A 43 5.80 -10.53 18.06
N SER A 44 6.59 -9.50 18.35
CA SER A 44 7.65 -8.99 17.46
C SER A 44 8.88 -9.90 17.39
N THR A 45 8.99 -10.88 18.30
CA THR A 45 10.09 -11.84 18.37
C THR A 45 9.57 -13.27 18.34
N VAL A 46 10.38 -14.18 17.80
CA VAL A 46 10.04 -15.60 17.73
C VAL A 46 10.14 -16.21 19.13
N ALA A 47 9.05 -16.82 19.57
CA ALA A 47 8.94 -17.54 20.82
C ALA A 47 8.53 -19.01 20.56
N PRO A 48 8.73 -19.92 21.52
CA PRO A 48 8.26 -21.30 21.42
C PRO A 48 6.74 -21.36 21.14
N GLY A 49 6.28 -22.38 20.40
CA GLY A 49 4.84 -22.62 20.21
C GLY A 49 4.17 -21.79 19.11
N GLN A 50 4.88 -21.48 18.01
CA GLN A 50 4.36 -20.69 16.88
C GLN A 50 3.95 -19.25 17.21
N MET A 51 4.44 -18.71 18.33
CA MET A 51 4.28 -17.31 18.68
C MET A 51 5.39 -16.49 18.01
N GLY A 52 5.03 -15.48 17.24
CA GLY A 52 6.02 -14.64 16.56
C GLY A 52 5.44 -13.83 15.41
N PRO A 53 6.28 -13.02 14.73
CA PRO A 53 5.81 -12.15 13.66
C PRO A 53 5.45 -12.97 12.42
N VAL A 54 4.36 -12.62 11.75
CA VAL A 54 4.06 -13.23 10.45
C VAL A 54 5.05 -12.74 9.41
N ARG A 55 5.29 -13.54 8.36
CA ARG A 55 6.29 -13.18 7.35
C ARG A 55 5.78 -12.14 6.36
N THR A 56 4.50 -12.25 6.00
CA THR A 56 3.88 -11.44 4.94
C THR A 56 2.85 -10.49 5.50
N ILE A 57 2.75 -9.31 4.86
CA ILE A 57 1.69 -8.34 5.19
C ILE A 57 0.33 -8.98 4.88
N ARG A 58 0.24 -9.77 3.81
CA ARG A 58 -0.96 -10.52 3.45
C ARG A 58 -1.47 -11.41 4.58
N GLN A 59 -0.58 -12.14 5.26
CA GLN A 59 -0.99 -12.99 6.37
C GLN A 59 -1.48 -12.16 7.56
N ALA A 60 -0.81 -11.04 7.86
CA ALA A 60 -1.25 -10.13 8.93
C ALA A 60 -2.68 -9.64 8.71
N LEU A 61 -3.00 -9.22 7.47
CA LEU A 61 -4.35 -8.74 7.13
C LEU A 61 -5.42 -9.83 7.21
N LYS A 62 -5.06 -11.10 6.96
CA LYS A 62 -6.00 -12.22 7.16
C LYS A 62 -6.35 -12.43 8.64
N LEU A 63 -5.36 -12.26 9.53
CA LEU A 63 -5.52 -12.38 10.98
C LEU A 63 -6.25 -11.18 11.57
N ALA A 64 -6.08 -10.01 10.95
CA ALA A 64 -6.57 -8.75 11.48
C ALA A 64 -8.10 -8.66 11.55
N ARG A 65 -8.55 -7.95 12.59
CA ARG A 65 -9.92 -7.60 12.90
C ARG A 65 -10.09 -6.08 12.85
N PRO A 66 -11.34 -5.58 12.85
CA PRO A 66 -11.58 -4.16 12.86
C PRO A 66 -10.91 -3.46 14.05
N GLY A 67 -10.22 -2.35 13.80
CA GLY A 67 -9.51 -1.56 14.82
C GLY A 67 -8.14 -2.09 15.25
N ASP A 68 -7.66 -3.21 14.68
CA ASP A 68 -6.32 -3.75 14.95
C ASP A 68 -5.20 -2.86 14.37
N THR A 69 -3.98 -3.07 14.87
CA THR A 69 -2.75 -2.43 14.40
C THR A 69 -1.83 -3.48 13.78
N VAL A 70 -1.40 -3.25 12.54
CA VAL A 70 -0.36 -4.05 11.87
C VAL A 70 0.95 -3.26 11.92
N VAL A 71 2.00 -3.87 12.48
CA VAL A 71 3.32 -3.25 12.66
C VAL A 71 4.35 -3.96 11.78
N LEU A 72 5.01 -3.22 10.90
CA LEU A 72 6.05 -3.76 10.02
C LEU A 72 7.43 -3.60 10.66
N ALA A 73 8.23 -4.67 10.66
CA ALA A 73 9.64 -4.58 10.98
C ALA A 73 10.41 -3.95 9.80
N ASN A 74 11.41 -3.13 10.10
CA ASN A 74 12.25 -2.50 9.09
C ASN A 74 13.70 -2.96 9.22
N HIS A 75 14.12 -3.85 8.32
CA HIS A 75 15.48 -4.38 8.25
C HIS A 75 16.26 -3.89 7.02
N GLY A 76 15.79 -2.81 6.37
CA GLY A 76 16.35 -2.29 5.11
C GLY A 76 16.06 -3.14 3.88
N VAL A 77 15.34 -4.27 4.02
CA VAL A 77 14.90 -5.12 2.91
C VAL A 77 13.43 -4.82 2.58
N PRO A 78 13.09 -4.46 1.33
CA PRO A 78 11.70 -4.18 0.96
C PRO A 78 10.75 -5.37 1.13
N TYR A 79 9.49 -5.07 1.44
CA TYR A 79 8.37 -5.98 1.31
C TYR A 79 7.91 -6.01 -0.14
N TYR A 80 8.07 -7.15 -0.80
CA TYR A 80 7.73 -7.34 -2.20
C TYR A 80 6.28 -7.83 -2.37
N GLU A 81 5.31 -7.01 -1.96
CA GLU A 81 3.89 -7.36 -1.91
C GLU A 81 2.97 -6.19 -2.31
N SER A 82 1.70 -6.51 -2.62
CA SER A 82 0.59 -5.55 -2.68
C SER A 82 -0.31 -5.72 -1.46
N VAL A 83 -0.67 -4.60 -0.84
CA VAL A 83 -1.52 -4.49 0.35
C VAL A 83 -2.94 -4.16 -0.06
N GLN A 84 -3.93 -4.83 0.54
CA GLN A 84 -5.34 -4.60 0.24
C GLN A 84 -6.15 -4.47 1.53
N LEU A 85 -6.65 -3.28 1.81
CA LEU A 85 -7.59 -3.04 2.90
C LEU A 85 -8.97 -2.90 2.28
N VAL A 86 -9.80 -3.90 2.58
CA VAL A 86 -11.12 -4.08 1.99
C VAL A 86 -12.18 -4.24 3.06
N GLY A 87 -13.22 -3.41 2.98
CA GLY A 87 -14.45 -3.56 3.75
C GLY A 87 -14.29 -3.35 5.26
N SER A 88 -15.29 -3.82 6.00
CA SER A 88 -15.38 -3.65 7.45
C SER A 88 -14.24 -4.33 8.21
N ARG A 89 -13.69 -5.46 7.71
CA ARG A 89 -12.59 -6.19 8.35
C ARG A 89 -11.36 -5.31 8.57
N HIS A 90 -11.03 -4.49 7.58
CA HIS A 90 -9.85 -3.63 7.59
C HIS A 90 -10.22 -2.17 7.88
N SER A 91 -11.31 -1.97 8.62
CA SER A 91 -11.78 -0.67 9.05
C SER A 91 -11.60 -0.52 10.56
N GLY A 92 -11.52 0.70 11.05
CA GLY A 92 -11.65 0.95 12.48
C GLY A 92 -13.07 0.79 12.99
N MET A 93 -13.22 0.93 14.31
CA MET A 93 -14.50 0.91 15.01
C MET A 93 -14.83 2.32 15.51
N GLY A 94 -16.04 2.80 15.25
CA GLY A 94 -16.54 4.03 15.86
C GLY A 94 -17.32 3.73 17.13
N LEU A 95 -17.10 4.51 18.19
CA LEU A 95 -18.02 4.49 19.34
C LEU A 95 -19.35 5.13 18.93
N ALA A 96 -20.44 4.56 19.42
CA ALA A 96 -21.82 4.65 18.90
C ALA A 96 -22.49 6.04 18.99
N THR A 97 -21.90 7.09 18.42
CA THR A 97 -22.49 8.45 18.43
C THR A 97 -23.44 8.71 17.25
N GLY A 98 -23.62 7.76 16.33
CA GLY A 98 -24.56 7.86 15.20
C GLY A 98 -24.28 9.00 14.21
N ARG A 99 -23.27 9.83 14.46
CA ARG A 99 -22.87 10.93 13.59
C ARG A 99 -21.92 10.41 12.52
N GLN A 100 -22.38 10.42 11.27
CA GLN A 100 -21.52 10.19 10.13
C GLN A 100 -20.53 11.39 10.04
N PRO A 101 -19.21 11.16 10.08
CA PRO A 101 -18.26 12.24 9.87
C PRO A 101 -18.31 12.72 8.43
N ASP A 102 -18.65 14.00 8.25
CA ASP A 102 -18.68 14.63 6.93
C ASP A 102 -17.30 15.14 6.49
N ARG A 103 -16.36 15.45 7.39
CA ARG A 103 -15.03 15.99 7.01
C ARG A 103 -13.85 15.41 7.79
N ASP A 104 -13.99 15.26 9.11
CA ASP A 104 -12.91 14.80 9.98
C ASP A 104 -13.22 13.47 10.66
N CYS A 105 -12.16 12.70 10.92
CA CYS A 105 -12.26 11.49 11.72
C CYS A 105 -12.76 11.87 13.14
N PRO A 106 -13.85 11.27 13.65
CA PRO A 106 -14.30 11.57 15.01
C PRO A 106 -13.19 11.21 16.01
N PRO A 107 -13.05 11.96 17.12
CA PRO A 107 -12.02 11.68 18.11
C PRO A 107 -12.22 10.31 18.79
N ASP A 108 -13.46 9.82 18.84
CA ASP A 108 -13.87 8.62 19.57
C ASP A 108 -13.84 7.33 18.73
N VAL A 109 -12.95 7.26 17.73
CA VAL A 109 -12.78 6.05 16.91
C VAL A 109 -11.52 5.28 17.29
N ILE A 110 -11.59 3.96 17.19
CA ILE A 110 -10.44 3.06 17.25
C ILE A 110 -10.07 2.74 15.81
N PRO A 111 -9.07 3.42 15.19
CA PRO A 111 -8.76 3.20 13.79
C PRO A 111 -8.05 1.86 13.60
N PHE A 112 -8.24 1.27 12.42
CA PHE A 112 -7.34 0.23 11.92
C PHE A 112 -6.02 0.90 11.53
N ARG A 113 -4.89 0.38 12.02
CA ARG A 113 -3.57 0.99 11.80
C ARG A 113 -2.65 0.10 10.98
N LEU A 114 -1.90 0.71 10.07
CA LEU A 114 -0.69 0.13 9.49
C LEU A 114 0.48 1.03 9.83
N GLU A 115 1.38 0.54 10.68
CA GLU A 115 2.59 1.24 11.11
C GLU A 115 3.80 0.64 10.39
N GLY A 116 4.36 1.41 9.45
CA GLY A 116 5.43 0.93 8.60
C GLY A 116 6.83 0.96 9.22
N ASN A 117 7.07 1.74 10.28
CA ASN A 117 8.40 1.94 10.89
C ASN A 117 9.52 2.27 9.88
N GLY A 118 9.19 3.03 8.83
CA GLY A 118 10.09 3.39 7.74
C GLY A 118 10.33 2.27 6.72
N ALA A 119 9.54 1.18 6.77
CA ALA A 119 9.65 0.08 5.83
C ALA A 119 9.26 0.52 4.40
N ILE A 120 9.81 -0.21 3.44
CA ILE A 120 9.56 -0.02 2.01
C ILE A 120 8.70 -1.18 1.52
N ILE A 121 7.60 -0.86 0.85
CA ILE A 121 6.77 -1.81 0.11
C ILE A 121 6.99 -1.55 -1.38
N SER A 122 7.43 -2.57 -2.12
CA SER A 122 7.88 -2.44 -3.51
C SER A 122 7.18 -3.40 -4.47
N GLY A 123 6.72 -2.85 -5.59
CA GLY A 123 6.17 -3.61 -6.72
C GLY A 123 7.19 -4.14 -7.72
N ALA A 124 8.49 -3.94 -7.46
CA ALA A 124 9.56 -4.35 -8.35
C ALA A 124 9.74 -5.87 -8.36
N ARG A 125 10.02 -6.43 -9.54
CA ARG A 125 10.46 -7.82 -9.71
C ARG A 125 11.65 -7.88 -10.66
N PRO A 126 12.58 -8.83 -10.46
CA PRO A 126 13.70 -9.02 -11.39
C PRO A 126 13.16 -9.36 -12.78
N VAL A 127 13.79 -8.81 -13.82
CA VAL A 127 13.60 -9.28 -15.19
C VAL A 127 14.36 -10.61 -15.31
N PRO A 128 13.70 -11.73 -15.67
CA PRO A 128 14.39 -13.00 -15.82
C PRO A 128 15.50 -12.88 -16.89
N PRO A 129 16.71 -13.43 -16.68
CA PRO A 129 17.82 -13.31 -17.63
C PRO A 129 17.46 -13.72 -19.06
N GLY A 130 16.70 -14.82 -19.22
CA GLY A 130 16.24 -15.32 -20.52
C GLY A 130 15.03 -14.58 -21.11
N ALA A 131 14.46 -13.58 -20.42
CA ALA A 131 13.33 -12.81 -20.94
C ALA A 131 13.77 -11.69 -21.90
N TRP A 132 15.06 -11.33 -21.90
CA TRP A 132 15.64 -10.36 -22.82
C TRP A 132 15.85 -10.97 -24.20
N GLN A 133 15.43 -10.23 -25.23
CA GLN A 133 15.60 -10.61 -26.63
C GLN A 133 16.40 -9.53 -27.35
N ARG A 134 17.54 -9.90 -27.93
CA ARG A 134 18.32 -9.00 -28.77
C ARG A 134 17.60 -8.80 -30.11
N VAL A 135 17.31 -7.55 -30.46
CA VAL A 135 16.55 -7.17 -31.69
C VAL A 135 17.33 -6.20 -32.59
N GLY A 136 18.52 -5.81 -32.17
CA GLY A 136 19.50 -5.03 -32.94
C GLY A 136 20.87 -5.17 -32.28
N GLU A 137 21.85 -4.39 -32.70
CA GLU A 137 23.21 -4.48 -32.16
C GLU A 137 23.23 -4.26 -30.63
N ASP A 138 22.70 -3.13 -30.16
CA ASP A 138 22.58 -2.80 -28.73
C ASP A 138 21.14 -2.66 -28.26
N LEU A 139 20.16 -3.06 -29.08
CA LEU A 139 18.75 -2.92 -28.77
C LEU A 139 18.18 -4.24 -28.25
N TRP A 140 17.60 -4.16 -27.05
CA TRP A 140 17.04 -5.29 -26.34
C TRP A 140 15.55 -5.08 -26.10
N ARG A 141 14.78 -6.16 -26.21
CA ARG A 141 13.35 -6.20 -26.01
C ARG A 141 13.00 -7.09 -24.84
N PHE A 142 12.10 -6.62 -23.99
CA PHE A 142 11.46 -7.41 -22.93
C PHE A 142 9.95 -7.18 -23.00
N ILE A 143 9.15 -8.24 -22.84
CA ILE A 143 7.68 -8.15 -22.84
C ILE A 143 7.17 -8.48 -21.44
N PRO A 144 6.76 -7.46 -20.66
CA PRO A 144 6.15 -7.69 -19.36
C PRO A 144 4.80 -8.41 -19.49
N TRP A 145 4.49 -9.27 -18.52
CA TRP A 145 3.20 -9.98 -18.48
C TRP A 145 2.00 -9.02 -18.44
N ARG A 146 2.04 -8.01 -17.56
CA ARG A 146 1.00 -6.99 -17.45
C ARG A 146 1.39 -5.74 -18.23
N LYS A 147 0.54 -5.34 -19.16
CA LYS A 147 0.74 -4.16 -20.01
C LYS A 147 0.30 -2.86 -19.34
N GLY A 148 0.72 -1.72 -19.88
CA GLY A 148 0.25 -0.37 -19.50
C GLY A 148 1.37 0.53 -18.97
N HIS A 149 1.31 0.87 -17.69
CA HIS A 149 2.23 1.82 -17.07
C HIS A 149 3.57 1.18 -16.69
N TYR A 150 4.44 1.00 -17.67
CA TYR A 150 5.76 0.41 -17.45
C TYR A 150 6.69 1.32 -16.62
N LEU A 151 7.62 0.66 -15.92
CA LEU A 151 8.80 1.25 -15.30
C LEU A 151 9.92 0.22 -15.38
N LEU A 152 11.07 0.62 -15.93
CA LEU A 152 12.28 -0.19 -15.95
C LEU A 152 13.24 0.32 -14.88
N LEU A 153 13.84 -0.61 -14.15
CA LEU A 153 14.78 -0.36 -13.07
C LEU A 153 16.10 -1.08 -13.37
N LYS A 154 17.22 -0.48 -13.00
CA LYS A 154 18.54 -1.08 -13.04
C LYS A 154 19.19 -0.86 -11.68
N GLU A 155 19.59 -1.94 -11.02
CA GLU A 155 20.21 -1.90 -9.68
C GLU A 155 19.35 -1.14 -8.65
N GLY A 156 18.03 -1.35 -8.72
CA GLY A 156 17.05 -0.71 -7.83
C GLY A 156 16.72 0.75 -8.15
N LYS A 157 17.25 1.32 -9.23
CA LYS A 157 17.01 2.72 -9.63
C LYS A 157 16.26 2.82 -10.96
N PRO A 158 15.32 3.77 -11.12
CA PRO A 158 14.65 3.99 -12.40
C PRO A 158 15.64 4.30 -13.54
N VAL A 159 15.47 3.61 -14.66
CA VAL A 159 16.18 3.93 -15.90
C VAL A 159 15.45 5.10 -16.58
N PRO A 160 16.15 6.11 -17.13
CA PRO A 160 15.50 7.21 -17.83
C PRO A 160 14.70 6.72 -19.05
N GLU A 161 13.41 7.08 -19.09
CA GLU A 161 12.51 6.77 -20.21
C GLU A 161 12.66 7.82 -21.33
N GLU A 162 12.74 7.37 -22.57
CA GLU A 162 12.59 8.18 -23.77
C GLU A 162 11.14 8.11 -24.28
N THR A 163 10.39 9.18 -24.06
CA THR A 163 8.93 9.23 -24.33
C THR A 163 8.57 9.72 -25.73
N ARG A 164 9.55 10.25 -26.48
CA ARG A 164 9.35 10.82 -27.83
C ARG A 164 9.27 9.74 -28.91
N LEU A 165 9.78 8.54 -28.64
CA LEU A 165 9.83 7.44 -29.61
C LEU A 165 8.54 6.62 -29.54
N ARG A 166 7.67 6.77 -30.54
CA ARG A 166 6.36 6.09 -30.60
C ARG A 166 6.19 5.18 -31.81
N GLU A 167 7.18 5.14 -32.69
CA GLU A 167 7.11 4.43 -33.96
C GLU A 167 8.29 3.47 -34.15
N PRO A 168 8.11 2.35 -34.87
CA PRO A 168 9.18 1.35 -35.02
C PRO A 168 10.43 1.90 -35.71
N ALA A 169 10.26 2.78 -36.71
CA ALA A 169 11.38 3.41 -37.42
C ALA A 169 12.25 4.29 -36.51
N THR A 170 11.70 4.72 -35.37
CA THR A 170 12.39 5.59 -34.41
C THR A 170 13.12 4.81 -33.32
N LEU A 171 12.92 3.48 -33.20
CA LEU A 171 13.60 2.66 -32.19
C LEU A 171 15.12 2.63 -32.37
N SER A 172 15.60 2.77 -33.61
CA SER A 172 17.04 2.90 -33.91
C SER A 172 17.66 4.19 -33.36
N ALA A 173 16.84 5.20 -33.04
CA ALA A 173 17.27 6.48 -32.46
C ALA A 173 17.25 6.50 -30.92
N LEU A 174 16.85 5.41 -30.26
CA LEU A 174 16.87 5.32 -28.79
C LEU A 174 18.30 5.55 -28.26
N PRO A 175 18.55 6.51 -27.36
CA PRO A 175 19.89 6.72 -26.81
C PRO A 175 20.34 5.55 -25.93
N ALA A 176 21.65 5.27 -25.89
CA ALA A 176 22.21 4.26 -24.99
C ALA A 176 21.88 4.57 -23.52
N GLY A 177 21.59 3.53 -22.74
CA GLY A 177 21.19 3.64 -21.35
C GLY A 177 19.76 4.12 -21.12
N ARG A 178 18.96 4.33 -22.18
CA ARG A 178 17.54 4.70 -22.09
C ARG A 178 16.62 3.58 -22.55
N TRP A 179 15.35 3.69 -22.16
CA TRP A 179 14.32 2.76 -22.59
C TRP A 179 13.09 3.48 -23.13
N CYS A 180 12.31 2.81 -23.96
CA CYS A 180 11.00 3.28 -24.40
C CYS A 180 9.99 2.13 -24.47
N VAL A 181 8.73 2.47 -24.74
CA VAL A 181 7.63 1.51 -24.84
C VAL A 181 7.11 1.52 -26.26
N TRP A 182 7.03 0.35 -26.88
CA TRP A 182 6.38 0.20 -28.17
C TRP A 182 5.59 -1.11 -28.26
N LYS A 183 4.33 -1.03 -28.72
CA LYS A 183 3.38 -2.16 -28.82
C LYS A 183 3.32 -3.07 -27.57
N GLY A 184 3.47 -2.47 -26.40
CA GLY A 184 3.40 -3.18 -25.12
C GLY A 184 4.65 -3.98 -24.76
N ALA A 185 5.78 -3.72 -25.41
CA ALA A 185 7.09 -4.20 -25.01
C ALA A 185 7.97 -3.03 -24.54
N ILE A 186 8.90 -3.35 -23.64
CA ILE A 186 9.98 -2.47 -23.21
C ILE A 186 11.15 -2.69 -24.16
N TYR A 187 11.64 -1.59 -24.74
CA TYR A 187 12.86 -1.56 -25.52
C TYR A 187 13.91 -0.81 -24.73
N TYR A 188 15.07 -1.42 -24.53
CA TYR A 188 16.21 -0.82 -23.85
C TYR A 188 17.40 -0.81 -24.78
N ARG A 189 18.08 0.32 -24.92
CA ARG A 189 19.38 0.35 -25.58
C ARG A 189 20.48 0.21 -24.54
N ALA A 190 21.21 -0.89 -24.63
CA ALA A 190 22.36 -1.17 -23.78
C ALA A 190 23.46 -0.13 -23.99
N GLN A 191 24.26 0.12 -22.94
CA GLN A 191 25.55 0.77 -23.12
C GLN A 191 26.52 -0.17 -23.85
N PRO A 192 27.62 0.34 -24.45
CA PRO A 192 28.63 -0.51 -25.06
C PRO A 192 29.09 -1.61 -24.08
N LEU A 193 29.15 -2.86 -24.56
CA LEU A 193 29.52 -4.05 -23.79
C LEU A 193 28.56 -4.43 -22.65
N GLU A 194 27.41 -3.76 -22.52
CA GLU A 194 26.40 -4.13 -21.54
C GLU A 194 25.52 -5.26 -22.07
N LEU A 195 25.46 -6.36 -21.31
CA LEU A 195 24.53 -7.46 -21.53
C LEU A 195 23.39 -7.38 -20.49
N PRO A 196 22.17 -6.95 -20.86
CA PRO A 196 21.06 -6.83 -19.93
C PRO A 196 20.69 -8.13 -19.20
N SER A 197 20.96 -9.29 -19.81
CA SER A 197 20.77 -10.61 -19.19
C SER A 197 21.71 -10.90 -18.03
N GLU A 198 22.85 -10.20 -17.93
CA GLU A 198 23.86 -10.37 -16.87
C GLU A 198 23.79 -9.24 -15.82
N ARG A 199 22.91 -8.27 -16.02
CA ARG A 199 22.71 -7.13 -15.12
C ARG A 199 21.45 -7.31 -14.30
N ARG A 200 21.42 -6.68 -13.13
CA ARG A 200 20.24 -6.66 -12.26
C ARG A 200 19.23 -5.64 -12.78
N PHE A 201 18.49 -6.02 -13.82
CA PHE A 201 17.29 -5.31 -14.24
C PHE A 201 16.08 -5.78 -13.43
N GLU A 202 15.26 -4.82 -13.06
CA GLU A 202 13.97 -5.03 -12.42
C GLU A 202 12.91 -4.25 -13.20
N TYR A 203 11.63 -4.59 -13.00
CA TYR A 203 10.52 -3.85 -13.58
C TYR A 203 9.37 -3.78 -12.59
N ALA A 204 8.53 -2.76 -12.73
CA ALA A 204 7.30 -2.65 -11.96
C ALA A 204 6.29 -3.72 -12.41
N ALA A 205 6.23 -4.83 -11.67
CA ALA A 205 5.39 -5.98 -12.00
C ALA A 205 4.01 -5.88 -11.34
N ASP A 206 3.99 -5.46 -10.07
CA ASP A 206 2.76 -5.40 -9.29
C ASP A 206 1.96 -4.14 -9.60
N GLY A 207 0.63 -4.25 -9.52
CA GLY A 207 -0.29 -3.20 -9.95
C GLY A 207 -0.27 -1.98 -9.05
N VAL A 208 -0.60 -2.18 -7.77
CA VAL A 208 -0.81 -1.10 -6.79
C VAL A 208 -0.14 -1.50 -5.48
N GLY A 209 0.41 -0.53 -4.75
CA GLY A 209 1.03 -0.77 -3.45
C GLY A 209 0.02 -0.99 -2.35
N LEU A 210 -0.86 -0.02 -2.13
CA LEU A 210 -1.98 -0.13 -1.21
C LEU A 210 -3.30 0.14 -1.95
N THR A 211 -4.19 -0.85 -1.94
CA THR A 211 -5.58 -0.67 -2.36
C THR A 211 -6.45 -0.47 -1.12
N LEU A 212 -7.19 0.63 -1.08
CA LEU A 212 -8.25 0.90 -0.11
C LEU A 212 -9.58 0.82 -0.85
N TYR A 213 -10.48 -0.06 -0.38
CA TYR A 213 -11.80 -0.23 -0.97
C TYR A 213 -12.88 -0.41 0.11
N ASN A 214 -13.84 0.52 0.14
CA ASN A 214 -14.94 0.52 1.11
C ASN A 214 -14.47 0.38 2.57
N VAL A 215 -13.45 1.17 2.95
CA VAL A 215 -12.88 1.18 4.30
C VAL A 215 -13.18 2.48 5.03
N ARG A 216 -13.20 2.40 6.36
CA ARG A 216 -13.37 3.58 7.22
C ARG A 216 -12.41 3.57 8.41
N PHE A 217 -12.06 4.75 8.92
CA PHE A 217 -11.22 4.91 10.11
C PHE A 217 -9.90 4.14 9.99
N VAL A 218 -9.16 4.42 8.92
CA VAL A 218 -7.88 3.77 8.62
C VAL A 218 -6.76 4.79 8.77
N HIS A 219 -5.70 4.41 9.48
CA HIS A 219 -4.51 5.24 9.62
C HIS A 219 -3.28 4.46 9.14
N ILE A 220 -2.62 4.99 8.11
CA ILE A 220 -1.40 4.43 7.54
C ILE A 220 -0.26 5.39 7.85
N SER A 221 0.82 4.90 8.44
CA SER A 221 1.93 5.75 8.84
C SER A 221 3.32 5.18 8.56
N ASN A 222 4.29 6.07 8.35
CA ASN A 222 5.72 5.75 8.33
C ASN A 222 6.08 4.64 7.32
N VAL A 223 5.61 4.73 6.07
CA VAL A 223 5.82 3.69 5.05
C VAL A 223 6.09 4.30 3.68
N THR A 224 6.95 3.64 2.90
CA THR A 224 7.23 4.02 1.51
C THR A 224 6.62 3.01 0.54
N PHE A 225 5.83 3.48 -0.42
CA PHE A 225 5.31 2.69 -1.55
C PHE A 225 6.03 3.09 -2.84
N ARG A 226 6.73 2.15 -3.47
CA ARG A 226 7.46 2.43 -4.71
C ARG A 226 7.44 1.31 -5.73
N HIS A 227 7.77 1.67 -6.97
CA HIS A 227 7.97 0.73 -8.08
C HIS A 227 6.73 -0.10 -8.42
N PHE A 228 5.53 0.45 -8.19
CA PHE A 228 4.28 -0.14 -8.66
C PHE A 228 3.98 0.29 -10.08
N ARG A 229 3.40 -0.62 -10.86
CA ARG A 229 3.05 -0.38 -12.27
C ARG A 229 2.03 0.74 -12.37
N LEU A 230 0.98 0.72 -11.55
CA LEU A 230 -0.02 1.78 -11.48
C LEU A 230 0.34 2.75 -10.35
N ASP A 231 -0.30 2.62 -9.20
CA ASP A 231 -0.23 3.63 -8.15
C ASP A 231 0.49 3.11 -6.91
N GLY A 232 1.19 3.99 -6.21
CA GLY A 232 1.69 3.68 -4.86
C GLY A 232 0.53 3.36 -3.93
N ILE A 233 -0.46 4.25 -3.88
CA ILE A 233 -1.72 4.07 -3.14
C ILE A 233 -2.90 4.38 -4.05
N ASN A 234 -3.93 3.54 -3.99
CA ASN A 234 -5.19 3.73 -4.68
C ASN A 234 -6.35 3.60 -3.68
N ALA A 235 -7.03 4.71 -3.42
CA ALA A 235 -8.24 4.77 -2.61
C ALA A 235 -9.45 4.90 -3.55
N HIS A 236 -10.21 3.83 -3.69
CA HIS A 236 -11.31 3.75 -4.63
C HIS A 236 -12.57 3.27 -3.93
N ASP A 237 -13.69 3.94 -4.19
CA ASP A 237 -15.03 3.70 -3.63
C ASP A 237 -15.13 3.68 -2.10
N LEU A 238 -15.92 4.63 -1.57
CA LEU A 238 -16.42 4.63 -0.20
C LEU A 238 -15.32 4.61 0.90
N CYS A 239 -14.12 5.10 0.60
CA CYS A 239 -13.09 5.28 1.62
C CYS A 239 -13.38 6.56 2.43
N ARG A 240 -13.55 6.44 3.75
CA ARG A 240 -13.86 7.59 4.63
C ARG A 240 -12.95 7.63 5.84
N CYS A 241 -12.56 8.83 6.28
CA CYS A 241 -11.69 8.98 7.44
C CYS A 241 -10.42 8.13 7.31
N VAL A 242 -9.79 8.20 6.13
CA VAL A 242 -8.48 7.61 5.87
C VAL A 242 -7.44 8.69 6.10
N VAL A 243 -6.44 8.40 6.93
CA VAL A 243 -5.30 9.28 7.20
C VAL A 243 -4.03 8.60 6.71
N LEU A 244 -3.25 9.31 5.90
CA LEU A 244 -1.91 8.95 5.46
C LEU A 244 -0.92 9.92 6.10
N GLU A 245 -0.10 9.44 7.04
CA GLU A 245 0.79 10.26 7.87
C GLU A 245 2.25 9.84 7.66
N ASN A 246 3.14 10.76 7.28
CA ASN A 246 4.54 10.42 6.98
C ASN A 246 4.67 9.24 5.99
N VAL A 247 3.89 9.30 4.90
CA VAL A 247 3.88 8.31 3.84
C VAL A 247 4.64 8.84 2.63
N THR A 248 5.49 8.02 2.03
CA THR A 248 6.16 8.34 0.77
C THR A 248 5.64 7.46 -0.36
N CYS A 249 5.11 8.05 -1.42
CA CYS A 249 4.83 7.35 -2.67
C CYS A 249 5.77 7.86 -3.75
N GLU A 250 6.72 7.04 -4.18
CA GLU A 250 7.74 7.44 -5.14
C GLU A 250 7.92 6.45 -6.28
N GLU A 251 8.32 6.95 -7.45
CA GLU A 251 8.77 6.12 -8.56
C GLU A 251 7.74 5.06 -8.99
N ASN A 252 6.45 5.41 -8.98
CA ASN A 252 5.36 4.55 -9.48
C ASN A 252 4.99 4.90 -10.93
N GLY A 253 4.52 3.91 -11.70
CA GLY A 253 4.30 4.02 -13.15
C GLY A 253 3.10 4.86 -13.57
N ARG A 254 2.15 5.14 -12.67
CA ARG A 254 1.04 6.07 -12.88
C ARG A 254 1.04 7.18 -11.84
N ALA A 255 0.50 6.94 -10.64
CA ALA A 255 0.34 7.97 -9.62
C ALA A 255 1.05 7.62 -8.30
N GLY A 256 1.44 8.64 -7.51
CA GLY A 256 1.82 8.40 -6.12
C GLY A 256 0.61 8.00 -5.29
N LEU A 257 -0.42 8.84 -5.35
CA LEU A 257 -1.73 8.60 -4.75
C LEU A 257 -2.83 8.82 -5.80
N CYS A 258 -3.74 7.86 -5.92
CA CYS A 258 -4.99 7.98 -6.66
C CYS A 258 -6.17 7.96 -5.67
N VAL A 259 -7.05 8.96 -5.71
CA VAL A 259 -8.29 9.01 -4.92
C VAL A 259 -9.47 9.14 -5.88
N ALA A 260 -10.42 8.21 -5.80
CA ALA A 260 -11.48 8.04 -6.79
C ALA A 260 -12.82 7.64 -6.14
N GLY A 261 -13.91 7.63 -6.91
CA GLY A 261 -15.24 7.34 -6.38
C GLY A 261 -15.80 8.51 -5.59
N SER A 262 -16.33 8.17 -4.42
CA SER A 262 -16.78 9.10 -3.37
C SER A 262 -15.84 9.10 -2.16
N SER A 263 -14.57 8.76 -2.39
CA SER A 263 -13.57 8.59 -1.34
C SER A 263 -13.02 9.92 -0.84
N ARG A 264 -12.69 9.98 0.45
CA ARG A 264 -12.04 11.13 1.09
C ARG A 264 -10.81 10.67 1.88
N VAL A 265 -9.66 11.28 1.60
CA VAL A 265 -8.37 10.95 2.22
C VAL A 265 -7.71 12.22 2.76
N GLN A 266 -7.18 12.16 3.98
CA GLN A 266 -6.31 13.18 4.56
C GLN A 266 -4.86 12.73 4.43
N VAL A 267 -4.00 13.60 3.95
CA VAL A 267 -2.58 13.32 3.69
C VAL A 267 -1.74 14.36 4.42
N ARG A 268 -0.88 13.90 5.33
CA ARG A 268 -0.10 14.74 6.24
C ARG A 268 1.36 14.36 6.22
N ASN A 269 2.26 15.35 6.28
CA ASN A 269 3.70 15.15 6.42
C ASN A 269 4.30 14.17 5.39
N SER A 270 3.76 14.15 4.18
CA SER A 270 3.96 13.06 3.22
C SER A 270 4.62 13.54 1.93
N ARG A 271 5.12 12.59 1.13
CA ARG A 271 5.82 12.89 -0.13
C ARG A 271 5.24 12.06 -1.27
N LEU A 272 4.71 12.71 -2.31
CA LEU A 272 4.24 12.07 -3.53
C LEU A 272 5.10 12.56 -4.70
N VAL A 273 6.25 11.92 -4.91
CA VAL A 273 7.33 12.47 -5.74
C VAL A 273 7.83 11.49 -6.78
N ASN A 274 8.33 11.99 -7.92
CA ASN A 274 8.99 11.19 -8.96
C ASN A 274 8.11 10.06 -9.53
N ASN A 275 6.78 10.20 -9.44
CA ASN A 275 5.83 9.29 -10.06
C ASN A 275 5.68 9.65 -11.54
N ARG A 276 5.54 8.63 -12.40
CA ARG A 276 5.70 8.79 -13.85
C ARG A 276 4.63 9.67 -14.51
N LYS A 277 3.38 9.66 -14.02
CA LYS A 277 2.28 10.46 -14.63
C LYS A 277 1.70 11.51 -13.70
N HIS A 278 1.49 11.19 -12.43
CA HIS A 278 0.82 12.07 -11.49
C HIS A 278 1.47 11.96 -10.10
N SER A 279 1.65 13.08 -9.41
CA SER A 279 1.97 13.03 -7.96
C SER A 279 0.71 12.62 -7.18
N LEU A 280 -0.38 13.35 -7.42
CA LEU A 280 -1.72 13.08 -6.91
C LEU A 280 -2.71 13.08 -8.08
N LEU A 281 -3.51 12.03 -8.19
CA LEU A 281 -4.63 11.93 -9.13
C LEU A 281 -5.94 11.86 -8.34
N VAL A 282 -6.84 12.81 -8.55
CA VAL A 282 -8.20 12.80 -7.99
C VAL A 282 -9.18 12.66 -9.15
N THR A 283 -10.07 11.67 -9.07
CA THR A 283 -11.09 11.44 -10.09
C THR A 283 -12.49 11.42 -9.49
N GLU A 284 -13.49 11.71 -10.33
CA GLU A 284 -14.91 11.66 -9.96
C GLU A 284 -15.26 12.63 -8.83
N ARG A 285 -15.94 12.18 -7.77
CA ARG A 285 -16.37 13.03 -6.63
C ARG A 285 -15.45 12.88 -5.41
N ALA A 286 -14.22 12.43 -5.63
CA ALA A 286 -13.30 12.15 -4.55
C ALA A 286 -12.60 13.43 -4.05
N GLU A 287 -12.10 13.38 -2.81
CA GLU A 287 -11.41 14.50 -2.19
C GLU A 287 -10.12 14.06 -1.50
N ALA A 288 -9.07 14.87 -1.64
CA ALA A 288 -7.81 14.71 -0.94
C ALA A 288 -7.45 16.00 -0.22
N ALA A 289 -7.41 15.98 1.11
CA ALA A 289 -6.95 17.10 1.92
C ALA A 289 -5.46 16.95 2.19
N LEU A 290 -4.67 17.98 1.87
CA LEU A 290 -3.21 17.94 1.97
C LEU A 290 -2.71 18.91 3.04
N GLU A 291 -1.83 18.43 3.91
CA GLU A 291 -1.16 19.22 4.94
C GLU A 291 0.33 18.86 4.95
N GLN A 292 1.21 19.84 4.71
CA GLN A 292 2.66 19.62 4.66
C GLN A 292 3.06 18.47 3.72
N VAL A 293 2.50 18.45 2.51
CA VAL A 293 2.74 17.41 1.50
C VAL A 293 3.65 17.93 0.39
N GLN A 294 4.73 17.21 0.10
CA GLN A 294 5.58 17.47 -1.05
C GLN A 294 5.03 16.75 -2.29
N LEU A 295 4.81 17.50 -3.36
CA LEU A 295 4.42 16.96 -4.67
C LEU A 295 5.51 17.30 -5.70
N SER A 296 5.88 16.35 -6.55
CA SER A 296 6.79 16.64 -7.68
C SER A 296 6.09 17.33 -8.85
N GLN A 297 4.76 17.27 -8.89
CA GLN A 297 3.89 17.84 -9.92
C GLN A 297 2.58 18.29 -9.26
N PRO A 298 1.88 19.31 -9.78
CA PRO A 298 0.57 19.70 -9.29
C PRO A 298 -0.44 18.54 -9.29
N PRO A 299 -1.43 18.53 -8.39
CA PRO A 299 -2.53 17.57 -8.43
C PRO A 299 -3.23 17.56 -9.79
N THR A 300 -3.59 16.38 -10.27
CA THR A 300 -4.41 16.21 -11.47
C THR A 300 -5.83 15.87 -11.05
N LEU A 301 -6.79 16.71 -11.47
CA LEU A 301 -8.22 16.50 -11.24
C LEU A 301 -8.87 16.03 -12.54
N ARG A 302 -9.72 15.00 -12.47
CA ARG A 302 -10.54 14.55 -13.60
C ARG A 302 -11.98 14.35 -13.13
N GLU A 303 -12.92 14.88 -13.90
CA GLU A 303 -14.35 14.62 -13.68
C GLU A 303 -14.73 13.18 -14.00
#